data_AF-A0A8A4TXV5-F1
#
_entry.id   AF-A0A8A4TXV5-F1
#
_cell.length_a   1.000
_cell.length_b   1.000
_cell.length_c   1.000
_cell.angle_alpha   90.00
_cell.angle_beta   90.00
_cell.angle_gamma   90.00
#
_symmetry.space_group_name_H-M   'P 1'
#
loop_
_entity.id
_entity.type
_entity.pdbx_description
1 polymer ?
#
loop_
_entity_poly.entity_id
_entity_poly.type
_entity_poly.pdbx_seq_one_letter_code
_entity_poly.pdbx_strand_id
1 'polypeptide(L)'
;MTSTTLPNLAERLAALETALAGLQRTLEADCLIRLRADRDDAFLGQPVRLRAEVTGRLDGRPRAGVPVTFVAAWGHLDATDGSRRRGTSLTRTTLPDGVVEVVLHPPLRQRLGPAEDAALQGALARLDGIAPRPDPAGATFGALVRDYQWDVNKALRQAVDAFFAEFVANEAGGKPDGALGGLWPTWETSVTAYARNGDDPNGPAHGASVWHFAFKDWLRPWLTRYQRELEADSRYEAELSRLRQAGADLSLRFAGIATATRIFVQRQAGLAGRFVGNQASARVLHRLADLDEDIDPEFRNGLHGAAEAVAVGGPAVFEGLGQIGRSGNDQLTRAVDRLETALADKADAAALSQVDARVGDLDRSLAGKAEQAQFAHFQRQIGDRLKTVDTRLEAKVDLTEFRELETRVDGRFDGIGRDLGKRVLEERFLEAGAETAQKLESLSTAIKKKADKGKMTQLAAKVSEVREQVETKADVASHQALRRLIGENLNQLQRRVSGYDVIDGDRLLIDITPIPIGPTPIVPPGDARPGEGGAPEVDRPDAPTDEDDDRDPTG
;
A
#
# COMPACT_ATOMS: atom_id res chain seq x y z
N MET A 1 30.62 84.23 32.38
CA MET A 1 29.72 83.70 31.32
C MET A 1 30.57 83.05 30.24
N THR A 2 31.26 81.98 30.59
CA THR A 2 32.20 81.28 29.71
C THR A 2 32.06 79.79 29.94
N SER A 3 32.00 79.04 28.85
CA SER A 3 32.39 77.63 28.78
C SER A 3 31.44 76.60 29.41
N THR A 4 30.22 76.47 28.90
CA THR A 4 29.39 75.26 29.13
C THR A 4 28.87 74.62 27.84
N THR A 5 29.15 75.20 26.67
CA THR A 5 28.65 74.73 25.37
C THR A 5 29.62 73.84 24.60
N LEU A 6 30.93 73.93 24.85
CA LEU A 6 31.96 73.13 24.18
C LEU A 6 32.03 71.65 24.61
N PRO A 7 31.98 71.27 25.91
CA PRO A 7 32.00 69.86 26.31
C PRO A 7 30.76 69.09 25.83
N ASN A 8 29.61 69.76 25.71
CA ASN A 8 28.37 69.19 25.20
C ASN A 8 28.45 68.83 23.70
N LEU A 9 29.28 69.54 22.92
CA LEU A 9 29.43 69.28 21.49
C LEU A 9 30.34 68.07 21.23
N ALA A 10 31.43 67.92 21.98
CA ALA A 10 32.31 66.76 21.88
C ALA A 10 31.60 65.45 22.29
N GLU A 11 30.83 65.47 23.37
CA GLU A 11 30.03 64.30 23.81
C GLU A 11 28.96 63.93 22.77
N ARG A 12 28.29 64.93 22.18
CA ARG A 12 27.31 64.69 21.10
C ARG A 12 27.95 64.15 19.83
N LEU A 13 29.16 64.59 19.48
CA LEU A 13 29.88 64.13 18.30
C LEU A 13 30.34 62.68 18.48
N ALA A 14 30.88 62.33 19.65
CA ALA A 14 31.22 60.95 20.00
C ALA A 14 30.00 60.01 20.04
N ALA A 15 28.86 60.49 20.56
CA ALA A 15 27.62 59.74 20.55
C ALA A 15 27.08 59.52 19.12
N LEU A 16 27.23 60.52 18.24
CA LEU A 16 26.82 60.42 16.85
C LEU A 16 27.73 59.51 16.04
N GLU A 17 29.05 59.56 16.26
CA GLU A 17 30.01 58.61 15.66
C GLU A 17 29.71 57.17 16.11
N THR A 18 29.39 56.97 17.40
CA THR A 18 29.00 55.66 17.92
C THR A 18 27.69 55.18 17.29
N ALA A 19 26.69 56.06 17.17
CA ALA A 19 25.42 55.73 16.53
C ALA A 19 25.58 55.45 15.03
N LEU A 20 26.44 56.21 14.33
CA LEU A 20 26.71 56.03 12.91
C LEU A 20 27.52 54.76 12.66
N ALA A 21 28.52 54.45 13.49
CA ALA A 21 29.22 53.17 13.46
C ALA A 21 28.29 52.00 13.79
N GLY A 22 27.30 52.20 14.67
CA GLY A 22 26.25 51.23 14.96
C GLY A 22 25.33 50.99 13.76
N LEU A 23 24.83 52.05 13.14
CA LEU A 23 23.99 52.00 11.94
C LEU A 23 24.73 51.40 10.75
N GLN A 24 26.01 51.77 10.54
CA GLN A 24 26.87 51.16 9.52
C GLN A 24 27.02 49.66 9.77
N ARG A 25 27.29 49.23 11.01
CA ARG A 25 27.33 47.80 11.34
C ARG A 25 26.00 47.09 11.07
N THR A 26 24.87 47.70 11.39
CA THR A 26 23.55 47.11 11.10
C THR A 26 23.28 47.01 9.60
N LEU A 27 23.59 48.06 8.85
CA LEU A 27 23.42 48.10 7.39
C LEU A 27 24.41 47.18 6.65
N GLU A 28 25.61 47.00 7.18
CA GLU A 28 26.61 46.05 6.66
C GLU A 28 26.29 44.60 7.02
N ALA A 29 25.58 44.37 8.13
CA ALA A 29 25.09 43.06 8.52
C ALA A 29 23.93 42.59 7.63
N ASP A 30 23.15 43.51 7.05
CA ASP A 30 22.07 43.21 6.13
C ASP A 30 22.59 42.53 4.84
N CYS A 31 22.18 41.29 4.64
CA CYS A 31 22.64 40.46 3.52
C CYS A 31 21.50 40.11 2.58
N LEU A 32 21.78 40.10 1.28
CA LEU A 32 20.93 39.51 0.26
C LEU A 32 21.42 38.08 -0.02
N ILE A 33 20.52 37.11 0.11
CA ILE A 33 20.78 35.71 -0.24
C ILE A 33 20.07 35.38 -1.55
N ARG A 34 20.80 34.78 -2.48
CA ARG A 34 20.23 34.18 -3.70
C ARG A 34 20.46 32.68 -3.67
N LEU A 35 19.37 31.92 -3.53
CA LEU A 35 19.40 30.46 -3.58
C LEU A 35 19.08 29.98 -5.00
N ARG A 36 19.90 29.07 -5.53
CA ARG A 36 19.72 28.43 -6.84
C ARG A 36 20.06 26.95 -6.77
N ALA A 37 19.47 26.15 -7.65
CA ALA A 37 19.88 24.78 -7.89
C ALA A 37 20.69 24.64 -9.17
N ASP A 38 21.44 23.55 -9.29
CA ASP A 38 22.14 23.19 -10.53
C ASP A 38 21.20 22.65 -11.61
N ARG A 39 20.02 22.15 -11.22
CA ARG A 39 19.01 21.58 -12.10
C ARG A 39 17.60 21.77 -11.55
N ASP A 40 16.62 21.90 -12.44
CA ASP A 40 15.20 22.08 -12.11
C ASP A 40 14.33 20.84 -12.45
N ASP A 41 14.93 19.77 -12.97
CA ASP A 41 14.25 18.60 -13.53
C ASP A 41 14.75 17.25 -12.97
N ALA A 42 15.24 17.24 -11.73
CA ALA A 42 15.80 16.02 -11.14
C ALA A 42 14.74 14.93 -10.89
N PHE A 43 15.13 13.69 -11.17
CA PHE A 43 14.36 12.51 -10.81
C PHE A 43 14.57 12.12 -9.34
N LEU A 44 13.58 11.46 -8.76
CA LEU A 44 13.67 10.87 -7.42
C LEU A 44 14.92 9.97 -7.32
N GLY A 45 15.90 10.38 -6.54
CA GLY A 45 17.16 9.65 -6.34
C GLY A 45 18.36 10.26 -7.04
N GLN A 46 18.16 11.29 -7.87
CA GLN A 46 19.23 12.17 -8.27
C GLN A 46 19.47 13.25 -7.21
N PRO A 47 20.72 13.50 -6.79
CA PRO A 47 21.04 14.62 -5.92
C PRO A 47 20.85 15.96 -6.64
N VAL A 48 20.41 16.97 -5.90
CA VAL A 48 20.31 18.35 -6.38
C VAL A 48 21.31 19.22 -5.63
N ARG A 49 22.22 19.88 -6.35
CA ARG A 49 23.19 20.79 -5.72
C ARG A 49 22.55 22.15 -5.57
N LEU A 50 22.50 22.65 -4.34
CA LEU A 50 21.98 23.95 -4.00
C LEU A 50 23.14 24.89 -3.71
N ARG A 51 23.13 26.04 -4.37
CA ARG A 51 24.10 27.11 -4.22
C ARG A 51 23.40 28.34 -3.64
N ALA A 52 23.87 28.79 -2.49
CA ALA A 52 23.48 30.07 -1.92
C ALA A 52 24.62 31.07 -2.11
N GLU A 53 24.31 32.22 -2.72
CA GLU A 53 25.21 33.36 -2.87
C GLU A 53 24.77 34.45 -1.89
N VAL A 54 25.69 34.88 -1.02
CA VAL A 54 25.45 35.91 0.00
C VAL A 54 26.21 37.16 -0.40
N THR A 55 25.46 38.24 -0.60
CA THR A 55 25.99 39.56 -0.97
C THR A 55 25.54 40.62 0.02
N GLY A 56 26.34 41.67 0.24
CA GLY A 56 25.90 42.81 1.02
C GLY A 56 24.76 43.54 0.30
N ARG A 57 23.71 43.89 1.04
CA ARG A 57 22.49 44.45 0.43
C ARG A 57 22.71 45.79 -0.25
N LEU A 58 23.63 46.61 0.27
CA LEU A 58 23.91 47.96 -0.22
C LEU A 58 25.02 48.01 -1.26
N ASP A 59 26.09 47.24 -1.07
CA ASP A 59 27.28 47.27 -1.92
C ASP A 59 27.31 46.18 -2.99
N GLY A 60 26.43 45.18 -2.90
CA GLY A 60 26.36 44.05 -3.83
C GLY A 60 27.61 43.16 -3.80
N ARG A 61 28.53 43.36 -2.84
CA ARG A 61 29.79 42.62 -2.76
C ARG A 61 29.56 41.27 -2.06
N PRO A 62 30.30 40.21 -2.44
CA PRO A 62 30.19 38.92 -1.78
C PRO A 62 30.62 39.01 -0.32
N ARG A 63 29.92 38.28 0.56
CA ARG A 63 30.21 38.25 2.01
C ARG A 63 30.78 36.88 2.39
N ALA A 64 32.09 36.85 2.62
CA ALA A 64 32.81 35.67 3.09
C ALA A 64 32.60 35.44 4.59
N GLY A 65 32.72 34.18 5.04
CA GLY A 65 32.67 33.88 6.48
C GLY A 65 31.27 33.92 7.10
N VAL A 66 30.22 34.11 6.32
CA VAL A 66 28.85 34.22 6.81
C VAL A 66 28.26 32.82 7.01
N PRO A 67 27.78 32.46 8.22
CA PRO A 67 27.08 31.22 8.44
C PRO A 67 25.68 31.25 7.77
N VAL A 68 25.45 30.29 6.88
CA VAL A 68 24.18 30.07 6.20
C VAL A 68 23.61 28.74 6.66
N THR A 69 22.41 28.78 7.24
CA THR A 69 21.63 27.60 7.62
C THR A 69 20.64 27.28 6.51
N PHE A 70 20.78 26.10 5.92
CA PHE A 70 19.82 25.53 5.00
C PHE A 70 18.85 24.65 5.76
N VAL A 71 17.55 24.78 5.47
CA VAL A 71 16.48 23.96 6.05
C VAL A 71 15.62 23.43 4.92
N ALA A 72 15.59 22.11 4.76
CA ALA A 72 14.74 21.42 3.79
C ALA A 72 13.43 20.99 4.46
N ALA A 73 12.30 21.34 3.84
CA ALA A 73 10.98 20.86 4.26
C ALA A 73 10.83 19.34 4.02
N TRP A 74 11.51 18.82 2.99
CA TRP A 74 11.55 17.41 2.63
C TRP A 74 12.92 17.04 2.06
N GLY A 75 13.44 15.89 2.45
CA GLY A 75 14.77 15.40 2.07
C GLY A 75 15.85 15.63 3.13
N HIS A 76 17.09 15.30 2.78
CA HIS A 76 18.27 15.54 3.61
C HIS A 76 19.30 16.37 2.86
N LEU A 77 19.97 17.23 3.61
CA LEU A 77 21.07 18.07 3.16
C LEU A 77 22.38 17.44 3.59
N ASP A 78 23.27 17.24 2.62
CA ASP A 78 24.64 16.79 2.80
C ASP A 78 25.61 17.91 2.42
N ALA A 79 26.75 17.97 3.07
CA ALA A 79 27.83 18.88 2.70
C ALA A 79 28.59 18.35 1.47
N THR A 80 29.01 19.26 0.58
CA THR A 80 29.78 18.91 -0.62
C THR A 80 31.21 18.44 -0.34
N ASP A 81 31.73 18.68 0.86
CA ASP A 81 33.10 18.35 1.28
C ASP A 81 33.26 16.91 1.80
N GLY A 82 32.24 16.07 1.64
CA GLY A 82 32.25 14.69 2.10
C GLY A 82 32.14 14.53 3.63
N SER A 83 31.94 15.62 4.38
CA SER A 83 31.66 15.53 5.81
C SER A 83 30.34 14.80 6.05
N ARG A 84 30.31 13.88 7.02
CA ARG A 84 29.13 13.03 7.33
C ARG A 84 27.96 13.79 7.98
N ARG A 85 27.93 15.12 7.92
CA ARG A 85 26.84 15.92 8.50
C ARG A 85 25.64 15.88 7.56
N ARG A 86 24.66 15.03 7.91
CA ARG A 86 23.38 14.85 7.23
C ARG A 86 22.25 15.30 8.14
N GLY A 87 21.27 16.01 7.60
CA GLY A 87 20.08 16.40 8.34
C GLY A 87 19.06 17.10 7.47
N THR A 88 17.89 17.41 8.03
CA THR A 88 16.93 18.33 7.40
C THR A 88 17.36 19.78 7.53
N SER A 89 18.36 20.06 8.38
CA SER A 89 18.99 21.36 8.56
C SER A 89 20.51 21.21 8.55
N LEU A 90 21.21 22.09 7.83
CA LEU A 90 22.65 22.09 7.71
C LEU A 90 23.17 23.53 7.67
N THR A 91 24.06 23.87 8.60
CA THR A 91 24.74 25.17 8.63
C THR A 91 26.14 25.06 8.04
N ARG A 92 26.46 25.96 7.11
CA ARG A 92 27.75 26.04 6.41
C ARG A 92 28.17 27.50 6.31
N THR A 93 29.47 27.76 6.28
CA THR A 93 30.01 29.11 6.16
C THR A 93 30.32 29.42 4.69
N THR A 94 30.03 30.64 4.25
CA THR A 94 30.39 31.10 2.89
C THR A 94 31.90 31.14 2.68
N LEU A 95 32.31 30.74 1.48
CA LEU A 95 33.68 30.82 0.99
C LEU A 95 34.09 32.29 0.70
N PRO A 96 35.36 32.58 0.36
CA PRO A 96 35.82 33.94 0.06
C PRO A 96 35.04 34.66 -1.05
N ASP A 97 34.39 33.92 -1.95
CA ASP A 97 33.54 34.43 -3.01
C ASP A 97 32.08 34.68 -2.57
N GLY A 98 31.77 34.50 -1.28
CA GLY A 98 30.43 34.66 -0.73
C GLY A 98 29.47 33.51 -1.07
N VAL A 99 29.99 32.38 -1.57
CA VAL A 99 29.18 31.24 -2.00
C VAL A 99 29.25 30.11 -0.98
N VAL A 100 28.14 29.39 -0.83
CA VAL A 100 28.08 28.14 -0.08
C VAL A 100 27.19 27.13 -0.78
N GLU A 101 27.63 25.87 -0.78
CA GLU A 101 26.96 24.78 -1.49
C GLU A 101 26.58 23.64 -0.52
N VAL A 102 25.42 23.06 -0.78
CA VAL A 102 24.91 21.85 -0.12
C VAL A 102 24.25 20.94 -1.16
N VAL A 103 24.13 19.66 -0.86
CA VAL A 103 23.47 18.69 -1.74
C VAL A 103 22.18 18.22 -1.08
N LEU A 104 21.06 18.37 -1.77
CA LEU A 104 19.77 17.85 -1.37
C LEU A 104 19.57 16.44 -1.94
N HIS A 105 19.28 15.50 -1.05
CA HIS A 105 18.94 14.12 -1.37
C HIS A 105 17.51 13.82 -0.93
N PRO A 106 16.77 12.97 -1.66
CA PRO A 106 15.52 12.40 -1.18
C PRO A 106 15.68 11.70 0.18
N PRO A 107 14.63 11.70 1.03
CA PRO A 107 14.69 11.13 2.36
C PRO A 107 14.58 9.61 2.31
N LEU A 108 15.72 8.92 2.16
CA LEU A 108 15.80 7.48 2.35
C LEU A 108 16.21 7.15 3.79
N ARG A 109 15.47 6.23 4.43
CA ARG A 109 15.83 5.65 5.74
C ARG A 109 17.21 4.99 5.71
N GLN A 110 17.46 4.16 4.70
CA GLN A 110 18.75 3.54 4.47
C GLN A 110 19.53 4.34 3.44
N ARG A 111 20.75 4.76 3.79
CA ARG A 111 21.64 5.42 2.84
C ARG A 111 22.10 4.41 1.79
N LEU A 112 22.00 4.79 0.52
CA LEU A 112 22.59 4.02 -0.56
C LEU A 112 24.11 4.00 -0.44
N GLY A 113 24.70 2.82 -0.67
CA GLY A 113 26.14 2.70 -0.84
C GLY A 113 26.61 3.38 -2.14
N PRO A 114 27.91 3.70 -2.28
CA PRO A 114 28.42 4.36 -3.48
C PRO A 114 28.13 3.61 -4.79
N ALA A 115 28.17 2.28 -4.77
CA ALA A 115 27.86 1.45 -5.93
C ALA A 115 26.36 1.49 -6.29
N GLU A 116 25.48 1.49 -5.29
CA GLU A 116 24.02 1.58 -5.47
C GLU A 116 23.63 2.96 -6.02
N ASP A 117 24.20 4.02 -5.44
CA ASP A 117 24.00 5.40 -5.90
C ASP A 117 24.51 5.60 -7.33
N ALA A 118 25.71 5.14 -7.66
CA ALA A 118 26.26 5.22 -9.01
C ALA A 118 25.43 4.43 -10.03
N ALA A 119 24.99 3.22 -9.68
CA ALA A 119 24.14 2.40 -10.55
C ALA A 119 22.78 3.06 -10.82
N LEU A 120 22.15 3.63 -9.78
CA LEU A 120 20.89 4.34 -9.92
C LEU A 120 21.07 5.62 -10.75
N GLN A 121 22.08 6.43 -10.46
CA GLN A 121 22.34 7.65 -11.22
C GLN A 121 22.62 7.36 -12.70
N GLY A 122 23.40 6.32 -13.00
CA GLY A 122 23.64 5.88 -14.38
C GLY A 122 22.36 5.43 -15.08
N ALA A 123 21.47 4.72 -14.38
CA ALA A 123 20.17 4.33 -14.90
C ALA A 123 19.26 5.54 -15.19
N LEU A 124 19.17 6.48 -14.25
CA LEU A 124 18.33 7.69 -14.35
C LEU A 124 18.86 8.71 -15.35
N ALA A 125 20.16 8.76 -15.59
CA ALA A 125 20.76 9.62 -16.61
C ALA A 125 20.31 9.27 -18.04
N ARG A 126 19.75 8.07 -18.26
CA ARG A 126 19.17 7.66 -19.56
C ARG A 126 17.74 8.14 -19.76
N LEU A 127 17.08 8.63 -18.70
CA LEU A 127 15.74 9.20 -18.78
C LEU A 127 15.84 10.65 -19.27
N ASP A 128 14.88 11.05 -20.09
CA ASP A 128 14.77 12.43 -20.55
C ASP A 128 14.19 13.31 -19.43
N GLY A 129 15.09 14.06 -18.76
CA GLY A 129 14.75 15.01 -17.71
C GLY A 129 13.86 16.16 -18.18
N ILE A 130 13.91 16.55 -19.45
CA ILE A 130 13.08 17.67 -19.97
C ILE A 130 11.71 17.20 -20.47
N ALA A 131 11.49 15.90 -20.63
CA ALA A 131 10.21 15.37 -21.06
C ALA A 131 9.09 15.78 -20.07
N PRO A 132 7.95 16.31 -20.56
CA PRO A 132 6.83 16.70 -19.71
C PRO A 132 6.01 15.50 -19.20
N ARG A 133 6.16 14.33 -19.83
CA ARG A 133 5.39 13.10 -19.52
C ARG A 133 6.28 11.86 -19.50
N PRO A 134 5.87 10.79 -18.80
CA PRO A 134 6.60 9.52 -18.78
C PRO A 134 6.51 8.69 -20.07
N ASP A 135 5.42 8.78 -20.84
CA ASP A 135 5.17 7.98 -22.06
C ASP A 135 6.38 7.88 -23.02
N PRO A 136 7.06 8.98 -23.41
CA PRO A 136 8.22 8.92 -24.29
C PRO A 136 9.40 8.11 -23.73
N ALA A 137 9.50 7.97 -22.40
CA ALA A 137 10.55 7.19 -21.74
C ALA A 137 10.25 5.69 -21.72
N GLY A 138 9.17 5.22 -22.36
CA GLY A 138 8.75 3.80 -22.33
C GLY A 138 9.83 2.79 -22.74
N ALA A 139 10.62 3.10 -23.78
CA ALA A 139 11.74 2.24 -24.20
C ALA A 139 12.86 2.18 -23.14
N THR A 140 13.19 3.32 -22.54
CA THR A 140 14.17 3.41 -21.45
C THR A 140 13.68 2.70 -20.20
N PHE A 141 12.39 2.79 -19.86
CA PHE A 141 11.82 2.03 -18.76
C PHE A 141 11.87 0.53 -19.02
N GLY A 142 11.59 0.05 -20.24
CA GLY A 142 11.75 -1.36 -20.57
C GLY A 142 13.21 -1.85 -20.46
N ALA A 143 14.17 -1.01 -20.86
CA ALA A 143 15.59 -1.30 -20.61
C ALA A 143 15.91 -1.37 -19.10
N LEU A 144 15.36 -0.45 -18.31
CA LEU A 144 15.53 -0.42 -16.86
C LEU A 144 14.90 -1.65 -16.17
N VAL A 145 13.76 -2.13 -16.64
CA VAL A 145 13.15 -3.39 -16.15
C VAL A 145 14.09 -4.56 -16.39
N ARG A 146 14.63 -4.70 -17.61
CA ARG A 146 15.62 -5.75 -17.92
C ARG A 146 16.88 -5.64 -17.07
N ASP A 147 17.42 -4.43 -16.93
CA ASP A 147 18.60 -4.18 -16.11
C ASP A 147 18.35 -4.55 -14.64
N TYR A 148 17.17 -4.21 -14.09
CA TYR A 148 16.78 -4.54 -12.72
C TYR A 148 16.63 -6.06 -12.51
N GLN A 149 16.05 -6.76 -13.49
CA GLN A 149 15.86 -8.21 -13.46
C GLN A 149 17.17 -8.99 -13.60
N TRP A 150 18.19 -8.40 -14.21
CA TRP A 150 19.46 -9.08 -14.45
C TRP A 150 20.24 -9.26 -13.14
N ASP A 151 20.66 -10.50 -12.84
CA ASP A 151 21.31 -10.84 -11.56
C ASP A 151 22.66 -10.17 -11.32
N VAL A 152 23.36 -9.76 -12.39
CA VAL A 152 24.63 -9.04 -12.29
C VAL A 152 24.42 -7.62 -11.72
N ASN A 153 23.24 -7.02 -11.93
CA ASN A 153 22.92 -5.64 -11.53
C ASN A 153 22.38 -5.56 -10.10
N LYS A 154 22.99 -6.27 -9.15
CA LYS A 154 22.55 -6.31 -7.75
C LYS A 154 22.49 -4.92 -7.10
N ALA A 155 23.47 -4.06 -7.38
CA ALA A 155 23.53 -2.70 -6.83
C ALA A 155 22.37 -1.82 -7.31
N LEU A 156 22.02 -1.89 -8.61
CA LEU A 156 20.84 -1.20 -9.14
C LEU A 156 19.57 -1.73 -8.48
N ARG A 157 19.41 -3.06 -8.39
CA ARG A 157 18.26 -3.70 -7.77
C ARG A 157 18.07 -3.23 -6.32
N GLN A 158 19.13 -3.21 -5.53
CA GLN A 158 19.11 -2.72 -4.14
C GLN A 158 18.73 -1.24 -4.04
N ALA A 159 19.26 -0.39 -4.94
CA ALA A 159 18.91 1.02 -4.99
C ALA A 159 17.41 1.22 -5.28
N VAL A 160 16.89 0.56 -6.33
CA VAL A 160 15.47 0.62 -6.70
C VAL A 160 14.58 0.09 -5.57
N ASP A 161 14.97 -1.02 -4.92
CA ASP A 161 14.25 -1.61 -3.80
C ASP A 161 14.20 -0.68 -2.58
N ALA A 162 15.26 0.08 -2.31
CA ALA A 162 15.27 1.07 -1.23
C ALA A 162 14.28 2.22 -1.50
N PHE A 163 14.23 2.72 -2.74
CA PHE A 163 13.24 3.73 -3.14
C PHE A 163 11.81 3.15 -3.12
N PHE A 164 11.62 1.92 -3.57
CA PHE A 164 10.34 1.23 -3.50
C PHE A 164 9.83 1.08 -2.07
N ALA A 165 10.70 0.62 -1.16
CA ALA A 165 10.36 0.44 0.25
C ALA A 165 9.99 1.76 0.94
N GLU A 166 10.63 2.87 0.57
CA GLU A 166 10.34 4.18 1.17
C GLU A 166 9.06 4.80 0.61
N PHE A 167 8.92 4.85 -0.72
CA PHE A 167 7.94 5.71 -1.38
C PHE A 167 6.68 5.00 -1.88
N VAL A 168 6.70 3.67 -2.02
CA VAL A 168 5.56 2.92 -2.59
C VAL A 168 5.02 1.88 -1.61
N ALA A 169 5.90 1.09 -0.99
CA ALA A 169 5.50 -0.04 -0.15
C ALA A 169 4.60 0.35 1.04
N ASN A 170 4.71 1.58 1.52
CA ASN A 170 3.95 2.08 2.68
C ASN A 170 2.66 2.83 2.30
N GLU A 171 2.40 3.06 1.02
CA GLU A 171 1.18 3.76 0.59
C GLU A 171 -0.02 2.82 0.63
N ALA A 172 -1.08 3.22 1.35
CA ALA A 172 -2.28 2.43 1.53
C ALA A 172 -2.90 2.05 0.17
N GLY A 173 -2.78 0.78 -0.19
CA GLY A 173 -3.31 0.22 -1.44
C GLY A 173 -2.26 -0.04 -2.52
N GLY A 174 -1.03 0.49 -2.41
CA GLY A 174 0.13 0.17 -3.25
C GLY A 174 -0.07 0.25 -4.77
N LYS A 175 -1.23 0.67 -5.28
CA LYS A 175 -1.56 0.56 -6.69
C LYS A 175 -0.54 1.40 -7.47
N PRO A 176 0.14 0.82 -8.48
CA PRO A 176 0.95 1.59 -9.40
C PRO A 176 0.02 2.45 -10.26
N ASP A 177 -0.54 3.51 -9.69
CA ASP A 177 -1.45 4.44 -10.37
C ASP A 177 -0.64 5.56 -11.04
N GLY A 178 0.49 5.17 -11.64
CA GLY A 178 1.32 6.05 -12.46
C GLY A 178 0.83 6.01 -13.89
N ALA A 179 -0.23 6.76 -14.20
CA ALA A 179 -0.71 6.87 -15.57
C ALA A 179 0.43 7.36 -16.48
N LEU A 180 0.92 6.48 -17.36
CA LEU A 180 2.04 6.80 -18.26
C LEU A 180 1.73 8.00 -19.18
N GLY A 181 0.45 8.20 -19.51
CA GLY A 181 -0.03 9.33 -20.32
C GLY A 181 -0.27 10.65 -19.55
N GLY A 182 -0.10 10.65 -18.24
CA GLY A 182 -0.21 11.84 -17.40
C GLY A 182 1.05 12.71 -17.40
N LEU A 183 1.00 13.83 -16.66
CA LEU A 183 2.21 14.54 -16.24
C LEU A 183 3.02 13.66 -15.28
N TRP A 184 4.31 13.93 -15.14
CA TRP A 184 5.12 13.27 -14.12
C TRP A 184 4.48 13.47 -12.74
N PRO A 185 4.26 12.39 -11.95
CA PRO A 185 4.01 12.55 -10.54
C PRO A 185 5.26 13.19 -9.91
N THR A 186 5.07 14.07 -8.93
CA THR A 186 6.16 14.83 -8.34
C THR A 186 6.15 14.84 -6.81
N TRP A 187 7.34 14.93 -6.23
CA TRP A 187 7.54 15.16 -4.80
C TRP A 187 8.02 16.59 -4.59
N GLU A 188 7.12 17.45 -4.13
CA GLU A 188 7.42 18.85 -3.87
C GLU A 188 8.27 19.00 -2.59
N THR A 189 9.23 19.90 -2.66
CA THR A 189 10.06 20.31 -1.53
C THR A 189 10.34 21.80 -1.60
N SER A 190 10.66 22.37 -0.45
CA SER A 190 11.19 23.72 -0.36
C SER A 190 12.44 23.70 0.50
N VAL A 191 13.43 24.49 0.09
CA VAL A 191 14.64 24.72 0.87
C VAL A 191 14.72 26.19 1.19
N THR A 192 14.83 26.50 2.47
CA THR A 192 15.05 27.85 2.94
C THR A 192 16.50 28.00 3.38
N ALA A 193 17.16 29.05 2.93
CA ALA A 193 18.49 29.45 3.36
C ALA A 193 18.39 30.73 4.19
N TYR A 194 18.98 30.71 5.40
CA TYR A 194 19.05 31.84 6.31
C TYR A 194 20.50 32.21 6.56
N ALA A 195 20.88 33.47 6.35
CA ALA A 195 22.20 33.99 6.72
C ALA A 195 22.09 34.61 8.12
N ARG A 196 22.98 34.21 9.01
CA ARG A 196 23.10 34.76 10.36
C ARG A 196 24.42 35.49 10.49
N ASN A 197 24.53 36.34 11.50
CA ASN A 197 25.80 36.98 11.80
C ASN A 197 26.79 35.92 12.33
N GLY A 198 28.06 36.03 11.95
CA GLY A 198 29.12 35.10 12.35
C GLY A 198 29.33 35.05 13.87
N ASP A 199 29.05 36.14 14.57
CA ASP A 199 29.31 36.30 16.00
C ASP A 199 28.26 35.64 16.91
N ASP A 200 27.04 35.44 16.41
CA ASP A 200 25.96 34.76 17.14
C ASP A 200 25.17 33.82 16.21
N PRO A 201 25.48 32.51 16.21
CA PRO A 201 24.75 31.54 15.41
C PRO A 201 23.29 31.38 15.85
N ASN A 202 22.88 31.89 17.02
CA ASN A 202 21.49 31.92 17.50
C ASN A 202 20.81 33.28 17.29
N GLY A 203 21.52 34.26 16.75
CA GLY A 203 21.01 35.60 16.47
C GLY A 203 19.96 35.64 15.37
N PRO A 204 19.33 36.81 15.16
CA PRO A 204 18.35 37.00 14.09
C PRO A 204 18.97 36.74 12.71
N ALA A 205 18.17 36.22 11.78
CA ALA A 205 18.60 36.08 10.39
C ALA A 205 18.66 37.46 9.72
N HIS A 206 19.79 37.76 9.08
CA HIS A 206 20.03 39.01 8.35
C HIS A 206 19.68 38.93 6.87
N GLY A 207 19.37 37.72 6.39
CA GLY A 207 18.87 37.46 5.06
C GLY A 207 18.16 36.12 5.02
N ALA A 208 17.19 35.98 4.12
CA ALA A 208 16.51 34.72 3.86
C ALA A 208 16.18 34.58 2.38
N SER A 209 16.24 33.36 1.86
CA SER A 209 15.80 33.00 0.51
C SER A 209 15.16 31.63 0.53
N VAL A 210 14.10 31.44 -0.25
CA VAL A 210 13.38 30.18 -0.38
C VAL A 210 13.45 29.74 -1.84
N TRP A 211 13.76 28.46 -2.05
CA TRP A 211 13.68 27.82 -3.35
C TRP A 211 12.69 26.65 -3.29
N HIS A 212 11.83 26.58 -4.29
CA HIS A 212 10.80 25.55 -4.43
C HIS A 212 11.17 24.64 -5.59
N PHE A 213 10.97 23.33 -5.39
CA PHE A 213 11.37 22.33 -6.35
C PHE A 213 10.51 21.08 -6.25
N ALA A 214 10.51 20.30 -7.33
CA ALA A 214 9.73 19.08 -7.43
C ALA A 214 10.61 17.96 -8.03
N PHE A 215 10.81 16.87 -7.29
CA PHE A 215 11.45 15.68 -7.83
C PHE A 215 10.47 14.90 -8.68
N LYS A 216 10.85 14.53 -9.90
CA LYS A 216 10.03 13.65 -10.75
C LYS A 216 10.04 12.22 -10.23
N ASP A 217 8.87 11.68 -9.94
CA ASP A 217 8.66 10.29 -9.56
C ASP A 217 8.69 9.41 -10.80
N TRP A 218 9.86 8.85 -11.08
CA TRP A 218 10.04 7.88 -12.16
C TRP A 218 9.62 6.46 -11.76
N LEU A 219 9.51 6.19 -10.47
CA LEU A 219 9.33 4.85 -9.94
C LEU A 219 7.94 4.31 -10.26
N ARG A 220 6.88 5.10 -10.06
CA ARG A 220 5.49 4.67 -10.38
C ARG A 220 5.28 4.39 -11.89
N PRO A 221 5.71 5.27 -12.82
CA PRO A 221 5.73 4.96 -14.25
C PRO A 221 6.51 3.68 -14.58
N TRP A 222 7.69 3.52 -14.00
CA TRP A 222 8.51 2.32 -14.22
C TRP A 222 7.82 1.04 -13.72
N LEU A 223 7.22 1.05 -12.52
CA LEU A 223 6.44 -0.09 -11.99
C LEU A 223 5.27 -0.44 -12.90
N THR A 224 4.58 0.57 -13.44
CA THR A 224 3.47 0.39 -14.40
C THR A 224 3.97 -0.28 -15.68
N ARG A 225 5.14 0.15 -16.19
CA ARG A 225 5.78 -0.49 -17.36
C ARG A 225 6.17 -1.93 -17.06
N TYR A 226 6.79 -2.18 -15.91
CA TYR A 226 7.17 -3.53 -15.47
C TYR A 226 5.95 -4.44 -15.40
N GLN A 227 4.86 -3.96 -14.80
CA GLN A 227 3.62 -4.72 -14.73
C GLN A 227 3.09 -5.11 -16.11
N ARG A 228 3.07 -4.17 -17.07
CA ARG A 228 2.63 -4.45 -18.44
C ARG A 228 3.53 -5.47 -19.14
N GLU A 229 4.84 -5.45 -18.89
CA GLU A 229 5.77 -6.44 -19.46
C GLU A 229 5.53 -7.85 -18.88
N LEU A 230 5.24 -7.96 -17.58
CA LEU A 230 4.86 -9.25 -16.98
C LEU A 230 3.50 -9.74 -17.46
N GLU A 231 2.53 -8.85 -17.62
CA GLU A 231 1.20 -9.20 -18.14
C GLU A 231 1.22 -9.63 -19.61
N ALA A 232 2.18 -9.14 -20.39
CA ALA A 232 2.40 -9.57 -21.77
C ALA A 232 3.03 -10.97 -21.88
N ASP A 233 3.63 -11.50 -20.80
CA ASP A 233 4.17 -12.86 -20.76
C ASP A 233 3.04 -13.88 -20.56
N SER A 234 2.57 -14.45 -21.67
CA SER A 234 1.46 -15.39 -21.70
C SER A 234 1.73 -16.74 -21.02
N ARG A 235 2.99 -17.05 -20.65
CA ARG A 235 3.34 -18.36 -20.08
C ARG A 235 2.65 -18.62 -18.75
N TYR A 236 2.56 -17.60 -17.89
CA TYR A 236 1.91 -17.74 -16.59
C TYR A 236 0.40 -17.88 -16.74
N GLU A 237 -0.23 -17.08 -17.60
CA GLU A 237 -1.67 -17.16 -17.88
C GLU A 237 -2.05 -18.50 -18.54
N ALA A 238 -1.22 -19.02 -19.44
CA ALA A 238 -1.40 -20.34 -20.04
C ALA A 238 -1.31 -21.47 -19.01
N GLU A 239 -0.37 -21.40 -18.06
CA GLU A 239 -0.24 -22.39 -16.99
C GLU A 239 -1.44 -22.37 -16.04
N LEU A 240 -1.91 -21.19 -15.65
CA LEU A 240 -3.11 -21.07 -14.83
C LEU A 240 -4.37 -21.58 -15.55
N SER A 241 -4.48 -21.29 -16.85
CA SER A 241 -5.58 -21.79 -17.69
C SER A 241 -5.55 -23.33 -17.80
N ARG A 242 -4.36 -23.92 -17.91
CA ARG A 242 -4.17 -25.37 -17.90
C ARG A 242 -4.58 -25.98 -16.56
N LEU A 243 -4.17 -25.37 -15.44
CA LEU A 243 -4.53 -25.83 -14.09
C LEU A 243 -6.03 -25.70 -13.83
N ARG A 244 -6.67 -24.66 -14.37
CA ARG A 244 -8.14 -24.49 -14.33
C ARG A 244 -8.87 -25.66 -15.00
N GLN A 245 -8.34 -26.15 -16.12
CA GLN A 245 -8.91 -27.25 -16.91
C GLN A 245 -8.51 -28.64 -16.36
N ALA A 246 -7.54 -28.72 -15.46
CA ALA A 246 -7.01 -29.98 -14.96
C ALA A 246 -7.88 -30.53 -13.80
N GLY A 247 -8.73 -31.50 -14.13
CA GLY A 247 -9.43 -32.35 -13.15
C GLY A 247 -10.73 -31.77 -12.59
N ALA A 248 -11.57 -32.65 -12.04
CA ALA A 248 -12.86 -32.29 -11.44
C ALA A 248 -12.70 -31.71 -10.01
N ASP A 249 -11.63 -32.05 -9.30
CA ASP A 249 -11.42 -31.64 -7.91
C ASP A 249 -11.05 -30.16 -7.79
N LEU A 250 -11.95 -29.39 -7.17
CA LEU A 250 -11.79 -27.97 -6.89
C LEU A 250 -10.59 -27.67 -5.97
N SER A 251 -10.32 -28.53 -4.99
CA SER A 251 -9.23 -28.36 -4.02
C SER A 251 -7.86 -28.50 -4.69
N LEU A 252 -7.71 -29.49 -5.59
CA LEU A 252 -6.48 -29.70 -6.35
C LEU A 252 -6.21 -28.54 -7.32
N ARG A 253 -7.25 -28.00 -7.96
CA ARG A 253 -7.14 -26.83 -8.84
C ARG A 253 -6.65 -25.60 -8.08
N PHE A 254 -7.24 -25.29 -6.92
CA PHE A 254 -6.79 -24.17 -6.09
C PHE A 254 -5.35 -24.34 -5.60
N ALA A 255 -4.97 -25.53 -5.16
CA ALA A 255 -3.59 -25.80 -4.71
C ALA A 255 -2.57 -25.64 -5.85
N GLY A 256 -2.91 -26.09 -7.07
CA GLY A 256 -2.10 -25.89 -8.25
C GLY A 256 -1.92 -24.40 -8.59
N ILE A 257 -3.02 -23.65 -8.61
CA ILE A 257 -3.02 -22.21 -8.88
C ILE A 257 -2.21 -21.44 -7.84
N ALA A 258 -2.34 -21.79 -6.55
CA ALA A 258 -1.54 -21.21 -5.47
C ALA A 258 -0.06 -21.48 -5.65
N THR A 259 0.31 -22.72 -5.95
CA THR A 259 1.70 -23.11 -6.17
C THR A 259 2.31 -22.39 -7.38
N ALA A 260 1.59 -22.34 -8.51
CA ALA A 260 2.03 -21.65 -9.71
C ALA A 260 2.21 -20.15 -9.47
N THR A 261 1.27 -19.52 -8.76
CA THR A 261 1.34 -18.10 -8.37
C THR A 261 2.53 -17.81 -7.48
N ARG A 262 2.77 -18.63 -6.46
CA ARG A 262 3.94 -18.49 -5.59
C ARG A 262 5.25 -18.62 -6.37
N ILE A 263 5.38 -19.63 -7.24
CA ILE A 263 6.58 -19.83 -8.06
C ILE A 263 6.81 -18.62 -8.98
N PHE A 264 5.75 -18.13 -9.62
CA PHE A 264 5.83 -16.95 -10.49
C PHE A 264 6.32 -15.71 -9.75
N VAL A 265 5.77 -15.42 -8.57
CA VAL A 265 6.17 -14.27 -7.75
C VAL A 265 7.59 -14.44 -7.20
N GLN A 266 7.95 -15.63 -6.72
CA GLN A 266 9.28 -15.90 -6.15
C GLN A 266 10.41 -15.77 -7.18
N ARG A 267 10.10 -16.00 -8.47
CA ARG A 267 11.05 -15.78 -9.58
C ARG A 267 11.30 -14.30 -9.89
N GLN A 268 10.48 -13.39 -9.38
CA GLN A 268 10.67 -11.97 -9.63
C GLN A 268 11.82 -11.42 -8.78
N ALA A 269 12.66 -10.62 -9.43
CA ALA A 269 13.83 -10.00 -8.82
C ALA A 269 13.44 -8.96 -7.76
N GLY A 270 14.09 -9.01 -6.59
CA GLY A 270 14.02 -7.95 -5.56
C GLY A 270 12.63 -7.73 -4.95
N LEU A 271 12.50 -6.65 -4.16
CA LEU A 271 11.24 -6.27 -3.50
C LEU A 271 10.24 -5.71 -4.52
N ALA A 272 10.66 -4.77 -5.36
CA ALA A 272 9.80 -4.16 -6.36
C ALA A 272 9.26 -5.19 -7.36
N GLY A 273 10.11 -6.11 -7.82
CA GLY A 273 9.68 -7.18 -8.74
C GLY A 273 8.68 -8.15 -8.11
N ARG A 274 8.88 -8.56 -6.84
CA ARG A 274 7.87 -9.38 -6.13
C ARG A 274 6.54 -8.66 -5.99
N PHE A 275 6.58 -7.37 -5.68
CA PHE A 275 5.37 -6.55 -5.61
C PHE A 275 4.63 -6.49 -6.95
N VAL A 276 5.35 -6.19 -8.04
CA VAL A 276 4.76 -6.17 -9.39
C VAL A 276 4.25 -7.55 -9.80
N GLY A 277 4.98 -8.62 -9.44
CA GLY A 277 4.55 -10.00 -9.61
C GLY A 277 3.22 -10.30 -8.93
N ASN A 278 3.04 -9.87 -7.68
CA ASN A 278 1.77 -10.01 -6.96
C ASN A 278 0.63 -9.29 -7.69
N GLN A 279 0.85 -8.05 -8.12
CA GLN A 279 -0.16 -7.26 -8.83
C GLN A 279 -0.54 -7.87 -10.19
N ALA A 280 0.46 -8.35 -10.95
CA ALA A 280 0.23 -9.05 -12.21
C ALA A 280 -0.54 -10.36 -11.98
N SER A 281 -0.15 -11.16 -10.97
CA SER A 281 -0.86 -12.38 -10.60
C SER A 281 -2.31 -12.14 -10.22
N ALA A 282 -2.57 -11.14 -9.37
CA ALA A 282 -3.93 -10.78 -8.97
C ALA A 282 -4.81 -10.45 -10.18
N ARG A 283 -4.29 -9.68 -11.16
CA ARG A 283 -5.04 -9.35 -12.37
C ARG A 283 -5.29 -10.56 -13.27
N VAL A 284 -4.32 -11.46 -13.41
CA VAL A 284 -4.52 -12.71 -14.18
C VAL A 284 -5.59 -13.59 -13.50
N LEU A 285 -5.56 -13.70 -12.17
CA LEU A 285 -6.58 -14.45 -11.41
C LEU A 285 -7.98 -13.84 -11.56
N HIS A 286 -8.11 -12.51 -11.51
CA HIS A 286 -9.38 -11.83 -11.80
C HIS A 286 -9.87 -12.15 -13.23
N ARG A 287 -9.03 -11.99 -14.25
CA ARG A 287 -9.40 -12.34 -15.63
C ARG A 287 -9.82 -13.81 -15.75
N LEU A 288 -9.11 -14.72 -15.08
CA LEU A 288 -9.42 -16.15 -15.10
C LEU A 288 -10.78 -16.46 -14.47
N ALA A 289 -11.17 -15.71 -13.43
CA ALA A 289 -12.48 -15.79 -12.79
C ALA A 289 -13.60 -15.24 -13.69
N ASP A 290 -13.30 -14.21 -14.48
CA ASP A 290 -14.26 -13.49 -15.33
C ASP A 290 -14.43 -14.10 -16.74
N LEU A 291 -13.48 -14.91 -17.21
CA LEU A 291 -13.40 -15.41 -18.60
C LEU A 291 -14.51 -16.42 -18.98
N ASP A 292 -15.28 -16.95 -18.02
CA ASP A 292 -16.19 -18.07 -18.30
C ASP A 292 -17.42 -18.05 -17.38
N GLU A 293 -18.62 -17.94 -17.98
CA GLU A 293 -19.89 -17.98 -17.26
C GLU A 293 -20.15 -19.39 -16.68
N ASP A 294 -19.59 -20.44 -17.31
CA ASP A 294 -19.81 -21.85 -16.94
C ASP A 294 -18.88 -22.34 -15.81
N ILE A 295 -18.00 -21.48 -15.30
CA ILE A 295 -17.23 -21.80 -14.09
C ILE A 295 -18.16 -21.90 -12.88
N ASP A 296 -17.94 -22.96 -12.10
CA ASP A 296 -18.53 -23.15 -10.79
C ASP A 296 -18.44 -21.86 -9.94
N PRO A 297 -19.57 -21.33 -9.42
CA PRO A 297 -19.58 -20.06 -8.69
C PRO A 297 -18.68 -20.04 -7.46
N GLU A 298 -18.50 -21.18 -6.79
CA GLU A 298 -17.61 -21.29 -5.63
C GLU A 298 -16.15 -21.15 -6.05
N PHE A 299 -15.77 -21.79 -7.17
CA PHE A 299 -14.45 -21.61 -7.76
C PHE A 299 -14.20 -20.15 -8.20
N ARG A 300 -15.19 -19.51 -8.85
CA ARG A 300 -15.10 -18.09 -9.25
C ARG A 300 -14.86 -17.18 -8.04
N ASN A 301 -15.67 -17.32 -6.99
CA ASN A 301 -15.54 -16.52 -5.77
C ASN A 301 -14.21 -16.78 -5.07
N GLY A 302 -13.74 -18.03 -5.04
CA GLY A 302 -12.43 -18.37 -4.49
C GLY A 302 -11.28 -17.75 -5.27
N LEU A 303 -11.38 -17.64 -6.60
CA LEU A 303 -10.38 -16.93 -7.43
C LEU A 303 -10.38 -15.42 -7.19
N HIS A 304 -11.54 -14.79 -7.00
CA HIS A 304 -11.60 -13.38 -6.62
C HIS A 304 -10.97 -13.13 -5.25
N GLY A 305 -11.32 -13.95 -4.24
CA GLY A 305 -10.69 -13.88 -2.93
C GLY A 305 -9.18 -14.13 -2.98
N ALA A 306 -8.74 -15.06 -3.83
CA ALA A 306 -7.32 -15.31 -4.09
C ALA A 306 -6.62 -14.08 -4.70
N ALA A 307 -7.23 -13.45 -5.70
CA ALA A 307 -6.69 -12.28 -6.36
C ALA A 307 -6.51 -11.12 -5.38
N GLU A 308 -7.52 -10.85 -4.54
CA GLU A 308 -7.44 -9.84 -3.48
C GLU A 308 -6.35 -10.16 -2.45
N ALA A 309 -6.29 -11.42 -1.99
CA ALA A 309 -5.28 -11.87 -1.04
C ALA A 309 -3.85 -11.73 -1.59
N VAL A 310 -3.64 -12.09 -2.86
CA VAL A 310 -2.34 -11.94 -3.53
C VAL A 310 -1.98 -10.47 -3.71
N ALA A 311 -2.94 -9.61 -4.07
CA ALA A 311 -2.70 -8.18 -4.26
C ALA A 311 -2.29 -7.46 -2.95
N VAL A 312 -2.90 -7.82 -1.82
CA VAL A 312 -2.68 -7.16 -0.52
C VAL A 312 -1.56 -7.82 0.28
N GLY A 313 -1.57 -9.15 0.40
CA GLY A 313 -0.71 -9.91 1.30
C GLY A 313 0.29 -10.83 0.61
N GLY A 314 0.25 -10.93 -0.72
CA GLY A 314 1.09 -11.83 -1.49
C GLY A 314 0.65 -13.31 -1.42
N PRO A 315 1.40 -14.21 -2.08
CA PRO A 315 0.98 -15.60 -2.30
C PRO A 315 0.88 -16.44 -1.02
N ALA A 316 1.60 -16.06 0.04
CA ALA A 316 1.55 -16.76 1.33
C ALA A 316 0.18 -16.65 2.01
N VAL A 317 -0.49 -15.49 1.88
CA VAL A 317 -1.85 -15.30 2.40
C VAL A 317 -2.85 -16.15 1.61
N PHE A 318 -2.64 -16.29 0.30
CA PHE A 318 -3.44 -17.17 -0.54
C PHE A 318 -3.28 -18.66 -0.18
N GLU A 319 -2.04 -19.12 0.07
CA GLU A 319 -1.82 -20.49 0.56
C GLU A 319 -2.48 -20.75 1.91
N GLY A 320 -2.45 -19.76 2.83
CA GLY A 320 -3.15 -19.81 4.11
C GLY A 320 -4.67 -19.95 3.95
N LEU A 321 -5.27 -19.17 3.05
CA LEU A 321 -6.71 -19.28 2.72
C LEU A 321 -7.04 -20.64 2.09
N GLY A 322 -6.18 -21.16 1.20
CA GLY A 322 -6.34 -22.51 0.64
C GLY A 322 -6.17 -23.64 1.67
N GLN A 323 -5.38 -23.43 2.72
CA GLN A 323 -5.30 -24.36 3.86
C GLN A 323 -6.52 -24.27 4.77
N ILE A 324 -7.04 -23.07 5.04
CA ILE A 324 -8.29 -22.87 5.80
C ILE A 324 -9.47 -23.48 5.05
N GLY A 325 -9.55 -23.30 3.72
CA GLY A 325 -10.55 -23.92 2.87
C GLY A 325 -10.48 -25.45 2.92
N ARG A 326 -9.29 -26.04 2.80
CA ARG A 326 -9.09 -27.50 2.94
C ARG A 326 -9.43 -28.02 4.33
N SER A 327 -8.96 -27.36 5.40
CA SER A 327 -9.28 -27.75 6.78
C SER A 327 -10.78 -27.62 7.08
N GLY A 328 -11.43 -26.59 6.54
CA GLY A 328 -12.87 -26.37 6.69
C GLY A 328 -13.66 -27.43 5.96
N ASN A 329 -13.28 -27.76 4.71
CA ASN A 329 -13.94 -28.79 3.92
C ASN A 329 -13.70 -30.19 4.52
N ASP A 330 -12.48 -30.51 4.97
CA ASP A 330 -12.19 -31.76 5.68
C ASP A 330 -13.02 -31.88 6.97
N GLN A 331 -13.23 -30.78 7.70
CA GLN A 331 -14.09 -30.77 8.88
C GLN A 331 -15.56 -30.95 8.52
N LEU A 332 -16.01 -30.36 7.41
CA LEU A 332 -17.37 -30.48 6.91
C LEU A 332 -17.65 -31.89 6.39
N THR A 333 -16.74 -32.46 5.58
CA THR A 333 -16.80 -33.85 5.11
C THR A 333 -16.81 -34.81 6.29
N ARG A 334 -15.94 -34.63 7.29
CA ARG A 334 -16.00 -35.45 8.51
C ARG A 334 -17.30 -35.26 9.30
N ALA A 335 -17.89 -34.07 9.30
CA ALA A 335 -19.17 -33.83 9.94
C ALA A 335 -20.32 -34.50 9.18
N VAL A 336 -20.28 -34.47 7.83
CA VAL A 336 -21.21 -35.17 6.95
C VAL A 336 -21.04 -36.68 7.10
N ASP A 337 -19.83 -37.23 7.06
CA ASP A 337 -19.57 -38.66 7.28
C ASP A 337 -20.05 -39.11 8.67
N ARG A 338 -19.85 -38.28 9.71
CA ARG A 338 -20.39 -38.56 11.05
C ARG A 338 -21.90 -38.49 11.07
N LEU A 339 -22.52 -37.58 10.33
CA LEU A 339 -23.97 -37.49 10.22
C LEU A 339 -24.52 -38.68 9.43
N GLU A 340 -23.90 -39.09 8.33
CA GLU A 340 -24.26 -40.27 7.56
C GLU A 340 -24.08 -41.55 8.38
N THR A 341 -22.96 -41.68 9.10
CA THR A 341 -22.73 -42.80 10.03
C THR A 341 -23.76 -42.78 11.16
N ALA A 342 -24.02 -41.63 11.79
CA ALA A 342 -25.03 -41.51 12.84
C ALA A 342 -26.46 -41.72 12.31
N LEU A 343 -26.73 -41.43 11.03
CA LEU A 343 -28.00 -41.68 10.38
C LEU A 343 -28.14 -43.17 10.03
N ALA A 344 -27.07 -43.81 9.58
CA ALA A 344 -27.01 -45.26 9.34
C ALA A 344 -27.15 -46.05 10.66
N ASP A 345 -26.46 -45.64 11.72
CA ASP A 345 -26.52 -46.24 13.06
C ASP A 345 -27.89 -45.97 13.75
N LYS A 346 -28.61 -44.91 13.38
CA LYS A 346 -29.99 -44.66 13.84
C LYS A 346 -31.05 -45.30 12.94
N ALA A 347 -30.69 -45.61 11.70
CA ALA A 347 -31.48 -46.41 10.77
C ALA A 347 -31.21 -47.92 10.94
N ASP A 348 -30.42 -48.31 11.93
CA ASP A 348 -30.21 -49.71 12.27
C ASP A 348 -31.54 -50.38 12.63
N ALA A 349 -31.79 -51.50 11.96
CA ALA A 349 -33.00 -52.33 12.06
C ALA A 349 -33.35 -52.74 13.51
N ALA A 350 -32.42 -52.61 14.45
CA ALA A 350 -32.62 -52.84 15.87
C ALA A 350 -33.60 -51.83 16.52
N ALA A 351 -33.60 -50.56 16.10
CA ALA A 351 -34.52 -49.55 16.64
C ALA A 351 -35.96 -49.76 16.14
N LEU A 352 -36.14 -50.13 14.87
CA LEU A 352 -37.44 -50.52 14.30
C LEU A 352 -37.97 -51.83 14.91
N SER A 353 -37.10 -52.83 15.11
CA SER A 353 -37.47 -54.08 15.77
C SER A 353 -37.87 -53.90 17.24
N GLN A 354 -37.27 -52.93 17.95
CA GLN A 354 -37.67 -52.58 19.33
C GLN A 354 -39.03 -51.89 19.42
N VAL A 355 -39.40 -51.08 18.41
CA VAL A 355 -40.71 -50.43 18.38
C VAL A 355 -41.80 -51.46 18.04
N ASP A 356 -41.58 -52.36 17.08
CA ASP A 356 -42.51 -53.46 16.77
C ASP A 356 -42.68 -54.42 17.96
N ALA A 357 -41.60 -54.74 18.68
CA ALA A 357 -41.67 -55.55 19.90
C ALA A 357 -42.46 -54.84 21.01
N ARG A 358 -42.27 -53.53 21.19
CA ARG A 358 -43.01 -52.74 22.19
C ARG A 358 -44.48 -52.56 21.84
N VAL A 359 -44.84 -52.42 20.56
CA VAL A 359 -46.23 -52.38 20.10
C VAL A 359 -46.90 -53.75 20.29
N GLY A 360 -46.21 -54.85 19.99
CA GLY A 360 -46.70 -56.20 20.25
C GLY A 360 -46.86 -56.55 21.74
N ASP A 361 -45.99 -56.00 22.61
CA ASP A 361 -46.11 -56.14 24.07
C ASP A 361 -47.22 -55.26 24.66
N LEU A 362 -47.47 -54.08 24.06
CA LEU A 362 -48.61 -53.22 24.41
C LEU A 362 -49.95 -53.87 24.04
N ASP A 363 -50.08 -54.45 22.85
CA ASP A 363 -51.30 -55.17 22.44
C ASP A 363 -51.59 -56.38 23.33
N ARG A 364 -50.56 -57.14 23.73
CA ARG A 364 -50.70 -58.26 24.68
C ARG A 364 -51.00 -57.80 26.12
N SER A 365 -50.44 -56.68 26.56
CA SER A 365 -50.72 -56.10 27.88
C SER A 365 -52.09 -55.43 27.98
N LEU A 366 -52.66 -54.95 26.87
CA LEU A 366 -54.00 -54.36 26.80
C LEU A 366 -55.10 -55.43 26.70
N ALA A 367 -54.85 -56.56 26.05
CA ALA A 367 -55.80 -57.68 26.00
C ALA A 367 -55.91 -58.48 27.31
N GLY A 368 -54.88 -58.46 28.17
CA GLY A 368 -54.82 -59.26 29.41
C GLY A 368 -55.22 -58.54 30.71
N LYS A 369 -55.54 -57.24 30.67
CA LYS A 369 -55.83 -56.42 31.88
C LYS A 369 -57.18 -55.71 31.84
N ALA A 370 -58.18 -56.35 31.23
CA ALA A 370 -59.58 -55.97 31.36
C ALA A 370 -60.31 -56.90 32.35
N GLU A 371 -59.92 -56.88 33.63
CA GLU A 371 -60.82 -57.26 34.74
C GLU A 371 -60.70 -56.27 35.92
N GLN A 372 -61.88 -55.83 36.34
CA GLN A 372 -62.20 -54.51 36.91
C GLN A 372 -62.08 -54.47 38.45
N ALA A 373 -61.29 -55.36 39.06
CA ALA A 373 -61.20 -55.51 40.52
C ALA A 373 -59.87 -55.00 41.14
N GLN A 374 -58.79 -54.88 40.36
CA GLN A 374 -57.48 -54.41 40.88
C GLN A 374 -57.31 -52.88 40.86
N PHE A 375 -58.07 -52.15 40.03
CA PHE A 375 -57.97 -50.69 39.93
C PHE A 375 -58.59 -49.96 41.13
N ALA A 376 -59.65 -50.50 41.74
CA ALA A 376 -60.27 -49.94 42.94
C ALA A 376 -59.42 -50.13 44.22
N HIS A 377 -58.55 -51.14 44.26
CA HIS A 377 -57.62 -51.37 45.36
C HIS A 377 -56.37 -50.47 45.27
N PHE A 378 -55.90 -50.18 44.06
CA PHE A 378 -54.78 -49.28 43.81
C PHE A 378 -55.13 -47.81 44.12
N GLN A 379 -56.34 -47.36 43.79
CA GLN A 379 -56.79 -45.99 44.11
C GLN A 379 -56.87 -45.72 45.63
N ARG A 380 -57.27 -46.71 46.45
CA ARG A 380 -57.25 -46.58 47.92
C ARG A 380 -55.82 -46.56 48.49
N GLN A 381 -54.94 -47.41 47.97
CA GLN A 381 -53.56 -47.51 48.45
C GLN A 381 -52.69 -46.28 48.11
N ILE A 382 -53.00 -45.60 46.99
CA ILE A 382 -52.38 -44.31 46.62
C ILE A 382 -52.90 -43.18 47.52
N GLY A 383 -54.19 -43.15 47.85
CA GLY A 383 -54.76 -42.14 48.75
C GLY A 383 -54.15 -42.14 50.16
N ASP A 384 -53.94 -43.33 50.75
CA ASP A 384 -53.37 -43.47 52.09
C ASP A 384 -51.85 -43.18 52.12
N ARG A 385 -51.13 -43.49 51.02
CA ARG A 385 -49.70 -43.15 50.88
C ARG A 385 -49.46 -41.66 50.66
N LEU A 386 -50.33 -40.96 49.91
CA LEU A 386 -50.24 -39.51 49.73
C LEU A 386 -50.46 -38.74 51.04
N LYS A 387 -51.43 -39.14 51.87
CA LYS A 387 -51.62 -38.54 53.21
C LYS A 387 -50.43 -38.73 54.14
N THR A 388 -49.78 -39.89 54.10
CA THR A 388 -48.62 -40.24 54.96
C THR A 388 -47.32 -39.56 54.50
N VAL A 389 -47.24 -39.19 53.21
CA VAL A 389 -46.13 -38.41 52.64
C VAL A 389 -46.32 -36.91 52.93
N ASP A 390 -47.53 -36.37 52.85
CA ASP A 390 -47.85 -34.99 53.27
C ASP A 390 -47.50 -34.73 54.75
N THR A 391 -47.90 -35.63 55.66
CA THR A 391 -47.58 -35.48 57.11
C THR A 391 -46.10 -35.74 57.45
N ARG A 392 -45.32 -36.35 56.55
CA ARG A 392 -43.86 -36.55 56.73
C ARG A 392 -43.01 -35.47 56.06
N LEU A 393 -43.52 -34.79 55.03
CA LEU A 393 -42.89 -33.63 54.42
C LEU A 393 -43.11 -32.35 55.24
N GLU A 394 -44.25 -32.21 55.93
CA GLU A 394 -44.49 -31.11 56.88
C GLU A 394 -43.68 -31.20 58.19
N ALA A 395 -43.15 -32.38 58.56
CA ALA A 395 -42.44 -32.61 59.84
C ALA A 395 -40.92 -32.81 59.73
N LYS A 396 -40.32 -32.76 58.52
CA LYS A 396 -38.87 -33.02 58.33
C LYS A 396 -38.10 -32.01 57.46
N VAL A 397 -38.69 -30.87 57.09
CA VAL A 397 -37.96 -29.76 56.46
C VAL A 397 -38.02 -28.56 57.39
N ASP A 398 -37.08 -28.51 58.33
CA ASP A 398 -36.82 -27.32 59.14
C ASP A 398 -36.07 -26.29 58.27
N LEU A 399 -36.83 -25.33 57.73
CA LEU A 399 -36.32 -24.25 56.87
C LEU A 399 -35.57 -23.15 57.66
N THR A 400 -35.31 -23.36 58.95
CA THR A 400 -34.65 -22.36 59.81
C THR A 400 -33.12 -22.41 59.69
N GLU A 401 -32.51 -23.60 59.58
CA GLU A 401 -31.05 -23.74 59.40
C GLU A 401 -30.56 -23.28 58.00
N PHE A 402 -31.40 -23.43 56.97
CA PHE A 402 -31.04 -23.01 55.61
C PHE A 402 -31.06 -21.48 55.45
N ARG A 403 -31.99 -20.78 56.11
CA ARG A 403 -32.05 -19.31 56.14
C ARG A 403 -30.92 -18.69 56.95
N GLU A 404 -30.47 -19.34 58.02
CA GLU A 404 -29.29 -18.88 58.76
C GLU A 404 -28.00 -18.99 57.93
N LEU A 405 -27.90 -20.01 57.07
CA LEU A 405 -26.76 -20.17 56.16
C LEU A 405 -26.79 -19.12 55.03
N GLU A 406 -27.96 -18.86 54.45
CA GLU A 406 -28.18 -17.80 53.45
C GLU A 406 -27.78 -16.43 54.01
N THR A 407 -28.23 -16.10 55.22
CA THR A 407 -27.87 -14.84 55.91
C THR A 407 -26.37 -14.73 56.23
N ARG A 408 -25.69 -15.85 56.53
CA ARG A 408 -24.24 -15.90 56.83
C ARG A 408 -23.38 -15.77 55.57
N VAL A 409 -23.87 -16.25 54.43
CA VAL A 409 -23.21 -16.14 53.13
C VAL A 409 -23.37 -14.72 52.59
N ASP A 410 -24.58 -14.14 52.67
CA ASP A 410 -24.83 -12.75 52.24
C ASP A 410 -24.02 -11.73 53.06
N GLY A 411 -23.93 -11.92 54.39
CA GLY A 411 -23.10 -11.08 55.25
C GLY A 411 -21.59 -11.13 54.98
N ARG A 412 -21.07 -12.26 54.45
CA ARG A 412 -19.65 -12.37 54.04
C ARG A 412 -19.40 -11.72 52.68
N PHE A 413 -20.34 -11.80 51.75
CA PHE A 413 -20.22 -11.13 50.45
C PHE A 413 -20.31 -9.60 50.58
N ASP A 414 -21.15 -9.08 51.47
CA ASP A 414 -21.25 -7.64 51.77
C ASP A 414 -20.04 -7.08 52.53
N GLY A 415 -19.32 -7.92 53.27
CA GLY A 415 -18.07 -7.55 53.96
C GLY A 415 -16.89 -7.48 53.00
N ILE A 416 -16.77 -8.45 52.09
CA ILE A 416 -15.70 -8.49 51.08
C ILE A 416 -15.90 -7.37 50.03
N GLY A 417 -17.15 -7.03 49.68
CA GLY A 417 -17.46 -5.90 48.79
C GLY A 417 -17.09 -4.53 49.40
N ARG A 418 -17.24 -4.35 50.71
CA ARG A 418 -16.89 -3.10 51.41
C ARG A 418 -15.39 -2.95 51.69
N ASP A 419 -14.67 -4.03 51.99
CA ASP A 419 -13.22 -3.97 52.24
C ASP A 419 -12.40 -3.86 50.93
N LEU A 420 -12.87 -4.41 49.81
CA LEU A 420 -12.26 -4.17 48.49
C LEU A 420 -12.57 -2.76 47.96
N GLY A 421 -13.78 -2.24 48.23
CA GLY A 421 -14.17 -0.89 47.85
C GLY A 421 -13.39 0.21 48.58
N LYS A 422 -13.06 0.01 49.86
CA LYS A 422 -12.38 1.02 50.68
C LYS A 422 -10.85 1.05 50.51
N ARG A 423 -10.22 -0.06 50.11
CA ARG A 423 -8.76 -0.11 49.89
C ARG A 423 -8.29 0.23 48.48
N VAL A 424 -9.19 0.33 47.50
CA VAL A 424 -8.83 0.59 46.09
C VAL A 424 -9.23 2.00 45.61
N LEU A 425 -10.08 2.73 46.35
CA LEU A 425 -10.65 4.00 45.85
C LEU A 425 -10.25 5.30 46.56
N GLU A 426 -9.53 5.29 47.69
CA GLU A 426 -9.32 6.54 48.45
C GLU A 426 -7.90 7.14 48.45
N GLU A 427 -6.87 6.54 47.83
CA GLU A 427 -5.51 7.13 47.86
C GLU A 427 -4.84 7.40 46.51
N ARG A 428 -5.45 7.07 45.37
CA ARG A 428 -4.82 7.33 44.04
C ARG A 428 -5.70 7.90 42.93
N PHE A 429 -6.98 8.19 43.18
CA PHE A 429 -7.90 8.63 42.11
C PHE A 429 -8.37 10.10 42.19
N LEU A 430 -8.10 10.82 43.29
CA LEU A 430 -8.59 12.20 43.45
C LEU A 430 -7.68 13.29 42.85
N GLU A 431 -6.42 13.00 42.53
CA GLU A 431 -5.54 13.97 41.83
C GLU A 431 -5.65 13.87 40.29
N ALA A 432 -5.85 12.68 39.73
CA ALA A 432 -5.92 12.50 38.27
C ALA A 432 -7.28 12.86 37.65
N GLY A 433 -8.37 12.75 38.41
CA GLY A 433 -9.73 13.01 37.92
C GLY A 433 -10.05 14.50 37.73
N ALA A 434 -9.57 15.36 38.64
CA ALA A 434 -9.86 16.79 38.61
C ALA A 434 -9.17 17.51 37.43
N GLU A 435 -7.93 17.12 37.11
CA GLU A 435 -7.18 17.71 35.99
C GLU A 435 -7.78 17.30 34.62
N THR A 436 -8.31 16.08 34.54
CA THR A 436 -8.89 15.55 33.31
C THR A 436 -10.27 16.14 33.02
N ALA A 437 -11.10 16.35 34.06
CA ALA A 437 -12.40 17.01 33.93
C ALA A 437 -12.25 18.48 33.50
N GLN A 438 -11.27 19.21 34.06
CA GLN A 438 -11.00 20.60 33.71
C GLN A 438 -10.46 20.74 32.28
N LYS A 439 -9.62 19.80 31.82
CA LYS A 439 -9.16 19.74 30.43
C LYS A 439 -10.29 19.40 29.46
N LEU A 440 -11.19 18.47 29.81
CA LEU A 440 -12.34 18.11 28.96
C LEU A 440 -13.33 19.28 28.79
N GLU A 441 -13.57 20.04 29.85
CA GLU A 441 -14.49 21.18 29.83
C GLU A 441 -13.90 22.37 29.05
N SER A 442 -12.59 22.61 29.15
CA SER A 442 -11.88 23.59 28.31
C SER A 442 -11.86 23.19 26.83
N LEU A 443 -11.70 21.89 26.51
CA LEU A 443 -11.76 21.37 25.14
C LEU A 443 -13.18 21.49 24.56
N SER A 444 -14.21 21.13 25.34
CA SER A 444 -15.62 21.26 24.95
C SER A 444 -16.00 22.72 24.66
N THR A 445 -15.50 23.65 25.48
CA THR A 445 -15.71 25.08 25.29
C THR A 445 -14.94 25.61 24.07
N ALA A 446 -13.70 25.16 23.85
CA ALA A 446 -12.90 25.53 22.67
C ALA A 446 -13.48 24.97 21.37
N ILE A 447 -14.03 23.74 21.39
CA ILE A 447 -14.72 23.12 20.25
C ILE A 447 -16.02 23.86 19.95
N LYS A 448 -16.83 24.20 20.95
CA LYS A 448 -18.04 25.02 20.76
C LYS A 448 -17.73 26.44 20.25
N LYS A 449 -16.56 27.00 20.59
CA LYS A 449 -16.11 28.33 20.14
C LYS A 449 -15.47 28.31 18.73
N LYS A 450 -14.88 27.18 18.30
CA LYS A 450 -14.32 26.99 16.93
C LYS A 450 -15.34 26.42 15.93
N ALA A 451 -16.38 25.76 16.41
CA ALA A 451 -17.53 25.36 15.60
C ALA A 451 -18.46 26.57 15.42
N ASP A 452 -18.02 27.54 14.61
CA ASP A 452 -18.90 28.60 14.12
C ASP A 452 -20.09 27.95 13.41
N LYS A 453 -21.25 27.97 14.07
CA LYS A 453 -22.51 27.46 13.52
C LYS A 453 -22.79 28.04 12.13
N GLY A 454 -22.30 29.26 11.85
CA GLY A 454 -22.35 29.89 10.53
C GLY A 454 -21.53 29.18 9.44
N LYS A 455 -20.32 28.69 9.74
CA LYS A 455 -19.45 28.03 8.76
C LYS A 455 -19.91 26.62 8.40
N MET A 456 -20.43 25.86 9.37
CA MET A 456 -21.03 24.55 9.09
C MET A 456 -22.32 24.67 8.28
N THR A 457 -23.11 25.72 8.52
CA THR A 457 -24.32 25.97 7.71
C THR A 457 -23.97 26.41 6.29
N GLN A 458 -22.92 27.21 6.10
CA GLN A 458 -22.41 27.57 4.77
C GLN A 458 -21.79 26.39 4.03
N LEU A 459 -21.11 25.48 4.73
CA LEU A 459 -20.57 24.27 4.13
C LEU A 459 -21.69 23.31 3.70
N ALA A 460 -22.70 23.12 4.54
CA ALA A 460 -23.88 22.32 4.19
C ALA A 460 -24.62 22.88 2.98
N ALA A 461 -24.77 24.21 2.90
CA ALA A 461 -25.36 24.88 1.73
C ALA A 461 -24.52 24.68 0.46
N LYS A 462 -23.19 24.83 0.55
CA LYS A 462 -22.28 24.58 -0.60
C LYS A 462 -22.28 23.12 -1.03
N VAL A 463 -22.37 22.17 -0.11
CA VAL A 463 -22.42 20.74 -0.43
C VAL A 463 -23.74 20.40 -1.15
N SER A 464 -24.87 20.96 -0.73
CA SER A 464 -26.14 20.83 -1.46
C SER A 464 -26.07 21.45 -2.86
N GLU A 465 -25.50 22.65 -2.99
CA GLU A 465 -25.35 23.33 -4.28
C GLU A 465 -24.44 22.56 -5.26
N VAL A 466 -23.31 22.03 -4.77
CA VAL A 466 -22.41 21.19 -5.58
C VAL A 466 -23.09 19.90 -5.99
N ARG A 467 -23.87 19.27 -5.10
CA ARG A 467 -24.62 18.05 -5.41
C ARG A 467 -25.65 18.29 -6.52
N GLU A 468 -26.40 19.38 -6.44
CA GLU A 468 -27.40 19.75 -7.45
C GLU A 468 -26.73 20.07 -8.80
N GLN A 469 -25.58 20.76 -8.81
CA GLN A 469 -24.81 21.02 -10.04
C GLN A 469 -24.23 19.74 -10.67
N VAL A 470 -23.83 18.75 -9.87
CA VAL A 470 -23.33 17.46 -10.35
C VAL A 470 -24.47 16.62 -10.91
N GLU A 471 -25.61 16.53 -10.23
CA GLU A 471 -26.78 15.79 -10.73
C GLU A 471 -27.28 16.40 -12.06
N THR A 472 -27.39 17.72 -12.15
CA THR A 472 -27.85 18.40 -13.38
C THR A 472 -26.87 18.22 -14.55
N LYS A 473 -25.55 18.26 -14.30
CA LYS A 473 -24.53 18.05 -15.37
C LYS A 473 -24.39 16.59 -15.77
N ALA A 474 -24.52 15.66 -14.82
CA ALA A 474 -24.48 14.23 -15.10
C ALA A 474 -25.69 13.81 -15.97
N ASP A 475 -26.88 14.34 -15.68
CA ASP A 475 -28.08 14.02 -16.47
C ASP A 475 -28.02 14.59 -17.88
N VAL A 476 -27.54 15.82 -18.06
CA VAL A 476 -27.43 16.45 -19.39
C VAL A 476 -26.37 15.77 -20.25
N ALA A 477 -25.19 15.45 -19.68
CA ALA A 477 -24.12 14.76 -20.41
C ALA A 477 -24.52 13.32 -20.79
N SER A 478 -25.18 12.61 -19.87
CA SER A 478 -25.65 11.24 -20.11
C SER A 478 -26.77 11.20 -21.16
N HIS A 479 -27.72 12.14 -21.13
CA HIS A 479 -28.76 12.26 -22.15
C HIS A 479 -28.21 12.65 -23.52
N GLN A 480 -27.18 13.51 -23.59
CA GLN A 480 -26.54 13.87 -24.86
C GLN A 480 -25.75 12.69 -25.46
N ALA A 481 -25.02 11.93 -24.63
CA ALA A 481 -24.31 10.72 -25.06
C ALA A 481 -25.29 9.66 -25.59
N LEU A 482 -26.40 9.43 -24.87
CA LEU A 482 -27.46 8.50 -25.29
C LEU A 482 -28.12 8.93 -26.61
N ARG A 483 -28.46 10.22 -26.77
CA ARG A 483 -29.03 10.73 -28.03
C ARG A 483 -28.07 10.55 -29.20
N ARG A 484 -26.77 10.76 -28.99
CA ARG A 484 -25.76 10.56 -30.03
C ARG A 484 -25.65 9.10 -30.44
N LEU A 485 -25.61 8.19 -29.47
CA LEU A 485 -25.50 6.75 -29.70
C LEU A 485 -26.76 6.18 -30.38
N ILE A 486 -27.94 6.66 -29.98
CA ILE A 486 -29.20 6.33 -30.66
C ILE A 486 -29.18 6.85 -32.11
N GLY A 487 -28.74 8.10 -32.35
CA GLY A 487 -28.64 8.66 -33.69
C GLY A 487 -27.65 7.93 -34.60
N GLU A 488 -26.50 7.51 -34.07
CA GLU A 488 -25.49 6.74 -34.79
C GLU A 488 -26.02 5.35 -35.17
N ASN A 489 -26.69 4.66 -34.25
CA ASN A 489 -27.29 3.35 -34.51
C ASN A 489 -28.47 3.43 -35.49
N LEU A 490 -29.32 4.47 -35.39
CA LEU A 490 -30.43 4.67 -36.32
C LEU A 490 -29.91 4.90 -37.75
N ASN A 491 -28.85 5.70 -37.89
CA ASN A 491 -28.20 5.93 -39.18
C ASN A 491 -27.54 4.67 -39.76
N GLN A 492 -26.95 3.81 -38.91
CA GLN A 492 -26.42 2.52 -39.37
C GLN A 492 -27.54 1.58 -39.84
N LEU A 493 -28.66 1.51 -39.11
CA LEU A 493 -29.83 0.74 -39.52
C LEU A 493 -30.42 1.27 -40.82
N GLN A 494 -30.54 2.58 -40.97
CA GLN A 494 -31.11 3.19 -42.18
C GLN A 494 -30.21 2.96 -43.42
N ARG A 495 -28.88 2.91 -43.24
CA ARG A 495 -27.94 2.49 -44.30
C ARG A 495 -28.06 1.00 -44.63
N ARG A 496 -28.27 0.14 -43.63
CA ARG A 496 -28.47 -1.30 -43.86
C ARG A 496 -29.80 -1.57 -44.55
N VAL A 497 -30.85 -0.82 -44.24
CA VAL A 497 -32.17 -0.95 -44.87
C VAL A 497 -32.19 -0.33 -46.27
N SER A 498 -31.51 0.79 -46.50
CA SER A 498 -31.39 1.40 -47.85
C SER A 498 -30.44 0.64 -48.77
N GLY A 499 -29.68 -0.33 -48.24
CA GLY A 499 -28.86 -1.26 -49.03
C GLY A 499 -29.63 -2.49 -49.54
N TYR A 500 -30.90 -2.65 -49.14
CA TYR A 500 -31.80 -3.63 -49.74
C TYR A 500 -32.67 -2.93 -50.77
N ASP A 501 -32.10 -2.73 -51.96
CA ASP A 501 -32.92 -2.52 -53.14
C ASP A 501 -33.82 -3.75 -53.32
N VAL A 502 -35.11 -3.47 -53.52
CA VAL A 502 -36.13 -4.44 -53.88
C VAL A 502 -35.74 -5.04 -55.22
N ILE A 503 -35.05 -6.18 -55.19
CA ILE A 503 -34.89 -7.04 -56.36
C ILE A 503 -36.09 -7.98 -56.38
N ASP A 504 -37.01 -7.56 -57.23
CA ASP A 504 -38.11 -8.31 -57.80
C ASP A 504 -37.63 -9.68 -58.33
N GLY A 505 -38.46 -10.71 -58.11
CA GLY A 505 -38.56 -11.90 -58.95
C GLY A 505 -37.31 -12.77 -59.21
N ASP A 506 -37.35 -13.97 -58.62
CA ASP A 506 -36.75 -15.21 -59.10
C ASP A 506 -35.23 -15.48 -58.95
N ARG A 507 -35.00 -16.67 -58.36
CA ARG A 507 -33.83 -17.56 -58.40
C ARG A 507 -32.69 -17.37 -57.38
N LEU A 508 -32.73 -18.31 -56.44
CA LEU A 508 -31.62 -18.93 -55.71
C LEU A 508 -30.37 -19.18 -56.57
N LEU A 509 -29.21 -18.73 -56.07
CA LEU A 509 -27.91 -19.40 -56.25
C LEU A 509 -26.98 -19.02 -55.10
N ILE A 510 -26.62 -20.01 -54.29
CA ILE A 510 -25.61 -19.93 -53.25
C ILE A 510 -24.25 -20.04 -53.96
N ASP A 511 -23.42 -19.01 -53.86
CA ASP A 511 -22.03 -19.03 -54.32
C ASP A 511 -21.10 -18.69 -53.15
N ILE A 512 -20.19 -19.62 -52.86
CA ILE A 512 -19.22 -19.53 -51.76
C ILE A 512 -17.87 -19.22 -52.40
N THR A 513 -17.43 -17.97 -52.34
CA THR A 513 -16.07 -17.58 -52.73
C THR A 513 -15.09 -17.65 -51.55
N PRO A 514 -13.92 -18.30 -51.69
CA PRO A 514 -12.85 -18.28 -50.69
C PRO A 514 -11.87 -17.09 -50.90
N ILE A 515 -11.32 -16.61 -49.78
CA ILE A 515 -10.37 -15.49 -49.65
C ILE A 515 -8.94 -15.93 -50.09
N PRO A 516 -8.18 -15.12 -50.86
CA PRO A 516 -6.83 -15.47 -51.28
C PRO A 516 -5.74 -15.13 -50.25
N ILE A 517 -4.79 -16.05 -50.07
CA ILE A 517 -3.55 -15.91 -49.29
C ILE A 517 -2.46 -15.36 -50.22
N GLY A 518 -1.80 -14.27 -49.84
CA GLY A 518 -0.70 -13.65 -50.60
C GLY A 518 0.68 -14.28 -50.31
N PRO A 519 1.66 -14.19 -51.25
CA PRO A 519 2.91 -14.96 -51.19
C PRO A 519 4.12 -14.22 -50.58
N THR A 520 5.02 -15.01 -50.00
CA THR A 520 6.39 -14.73 -49.56
C THR A 520 7.33 -14.35 -50.72
N PRO A 521 8.35 -13.50 -50.52
CA PRO A 521 9.36 -13.25 -51.54
C PRO A 521 10.56 -14.20 -51.44
N ILE A 522 10.85 -14.83 -52.58
CA ILE A 522 12.07 -15.58 -52.92
C ILE A 522 13.05 -14.60 -53.59
N VAL A 523 14.32 -14.61 -53.19
CA VAL A 523 15.43 -13.96 -53.91
C VAL A 523 16.33 -15.05 -54.53
N PRO A 524 16.71 -14.95 -55.82
CA PRO A 524 17.41 -16.01 -56.55
C PRO A 524 18.96 -15.86 -56.51
N PRO A 525 19.70 -16.91 -56.96
CA PRO A 525 21.16 -16.99 -56.87
C PRO A 525 21.86 -16.46 -58.14
N GLY A 526 23.13 -16.08 -58.00
CA GLY A 526 24.01 -15.70 -59.12
C GLY A 526 25.44 -16.15 -58.87
N ASP A 527 25.82 -17.24 -59.52
CA ASP A 527 27.17 -17.79 -59.64
C ASP A 527 28.10 -16.93 -60.50
N ALA A 528 29.37 -16.79 -60.09
CA ALA A 528 30.53 -16.75 -61.00
C ALA A 528 31.84 -17.13 -60.25
N ARG A 529 32.57 -18.09 -60.81
CA ARG A 529 33.82 -18.75 -60.34
C ARG A 529 35.10 -17.94 -60.70
N PRO A 530 36.33 -18.53 -60.74
CA PRO A 530 37.28 -18.79 -59.65
C PRO A 530 38.69 -18.19 -59.91
N GLY A 531 39.61 -18.30 -58.94
CA GLY A 531 41.07 -18.11 -59.12
C GLY A 531 41.77 -18.15 -57.77
N GLU A 532 42.25 -19.31 -57.33
CA GLU A 532 43.66 -19.74 -57.38
C GLU A 532 44.65 -18.88 -56.58
N GLY A 533 45.29 -19.50 -55.59
CA GLY A 533 46.69 -19.24 -55.25
C GLY A 533 46.98 -18.80 -53.81
N GLY A 534 47.59 -19.69 -53.02
CA GLY A 534 48.56 -19.29 -52.00
C GLY A 534 48.23 -19.59 -50.53
N ALA A 535 48.56 -20.80 -50.09
CA ALA A 535 49.11 -21.02 -48.73
C ALA A 535 50.58 -20.52 -48.72
N PRO A 536 51.29 -20.39 -47.57
CA PRO A 536 51.01 -21.02 -46.27
C PRO A 536 51.31 -20.15 -45.02
N GLU A 537 51.26 -20.81 -43.85
CA GLU A 537 52.20 -20.66 -42.73
C GLU A 537 51.64 -20.13 -41.39
N VAL A 538 51.35 -21.10 -40.52
CA VAL A 538 51.79 -21.25 -39.12
C VAL A 538 52.09 -19.97 -38.32
N ASP A 539 51.31 -19.72 -37.26
CA ASP A 539 51.85 -19.73 -35.89
C ASP A 539 50.76 -19.75 -34.81
N ARG A 540 50.90 -20.70 -33.88
CA ARG A 540 50.27 -20.68 -32.55
C ARG A 540 51.17 -19.86 -31.61
N PRO A 541 50.65 -19.41 -30.47
CA PRO A 541 51.35 -19.86 -29.27
C PRO A 541 50.45 -20.34 -28.15
N ASP A 542 51.11 -21.16 -27.35
CA ASP A 542 50.67 -21.97 -26.23
C ASP A 542 50.33 -21.17 -24.96
N ALA A 543 49.61 -21.86 -24.10
CA ALA A 543 49.45 -21.56 -22.68
C ALA A 543 50.80 -21.61 -21.93
N PRO A 544 50.83 -21.10 -20.68
CA PRO A 544 51.68 -21.68 -19.67
C PRO A 544 50.88 -22.17 -18.46
N THR A 545 51.12 -23.42 -18.11
CA THR A 545 50.93 -24.03 -16.79
C THR A 545 52.11 -23.68 -15.89
N ASP A 546 51.78 -23.44 -14.61
CA ASP A 546 52.47 -23.78 -13.36
C ASP A 546 54.00 -23.70 -13.27
N GLU A 547 54.49 -22.92 -12.31
CA GLU A 547 55.56 -23.38 -11.41
C GLU A 547 55.54 -22.61 -10.09
N ASP A 548 55.67 -23.39 -9.02
CA ASP A 548 55.84 -23.03 -7.61
C ASP A 548 57.05 -22.11 -7.38
N ASP A 549 56.97 -21.22 -6.37
CA ASP A 549 58.11 -21.09 -5.44
C ASP A 549 57.66 -20.55 -4.07
N ASP A 550 57.98 -21.35 -3.06
CA ASP A 550 58.01 -21.02 -1.65
C ASP A 550 59.01 -19.87 -1.40
N ARG A 551 58.67 -18.92 -0.50
CA ARG A 551 59.49 -18.62 0.70
C ARG A 551 59.00 -17.40 1.51
N ASP A 552 58.58 -17.79 2.71
CA ASP A 552 59.03 -17.31 4.02
C ASP A 552 58.34 -16.12 4.74
N PRO A 553 58.15 -16.23 6.08
CA PRO A 553 57.40 -15.29 6.91
C PRO A 553 58.31 -14.35 7.72
N THR A 554 57.66 -13.48 8.48
CA THR A 554 58.15 -12.60 9.58
C THR A 554 58.80 -11.26 9.20
N GLY A 555 58.13 -10.21 9.67
CA GLY A 555 58.48 -8.80 9.70
C GLY A 555 57.33 -8.03 10.32
#